data_AF-A0A1B9GQJ5-F1
#
_entry.id   AF-A0A1B9GQJ5-F1
#
_cell.length_a   1.000
_cell.length_b   1.000
_cell.length_c   1.000
_cell.angle_alpha   90.00
_cell.angle_beta   90.00
_cell.angle_gamma   90.00
#
_symmetry.space_group_name_H-M   'P 1'
#
loop_
_entity.id
_entity.type
_entity.pdbx_description
1 polymer ?
#
loop_
_entity_poly.entity_id
_entity_poly.type
_entity_poly.pdbx_seq_one_letter_code
_entity_poly.pdbx_strand_id
1 'polypeptide(L)' 'MTSSTTASQAEMEAARVPLGWRDQCSSLLIPLNVCRHKTLYMPWKCEDERHGYEK' A
#
# COMPACT_ATOMS: atom_id res chain seq x y z
N MET A 1 13.65 -1.31 -15.19
CA MET A 1 12.50 -2.24 -15.05
C MET A 1 11.89 -1.96 -13.70
N THR A 2 10.85 -1.12 -13.62
CA THR A 2 10.11 -0.91 -12.36
C THR A 2 9.42 -2.23 -12.02
N SER A 3 9.83 -2.88 -10.94
CA SER A 3 9.15 -4.07 -10.42
C SER A 3 7.66 -3.78 -10.29
N SER A 4 6.81 -4.78 -10.53
CA SER A 4 5.33 -4.68 -10.45
C SER A 4 4.81 -4.14 -9.10
N THR A 5 5.67 -4.08 -8.08
CA THR A 5 5.39 -3.70 -6.69
C THR A 5 5.77 -2.25 -6.35
N THR A 6 6.34 -1.49 -7.29
CA THR A 6 6.82 -0.12 -7.06
C THR A 6 5.87 0.90 -7.67
N ALA A 7 5.30 1.79 -6.85
CA ALA A 7 4.45 2.87 -7.32
C ALA A 7 5.25 4.00 -7.97
N SER A 8 4.64 4.77 -8.86
CA SER A 8 5.29 5.98 -9.38
C SER A 8 5.45 7.04 -8.29
N GLN A 9 6.41 7.96 -8.47
CA GLN A 9 6.65 9.02 -7.49
C GLN A 9 5.41 9.91 -7.28
N ALA A 10 4.68 10.20 -8.36
CA ALA A 10 3.44 10.97 -8.31
C ALA A 10 2.33 10.25 -7.53
N GLU A 11 2.19 8.92 -7.69
CA GLU A 11 1.21 8.13 -6.93
C GLU A 11 1.55 8.07 -5.44
N MET A 12 2.83 7.91 -5.09
CA MET A 12 3.27 7.93 -3.69
C MET A 12 3.05 9.29 -3.03
N GLU A 13 3.19 10.38 -3.78
CA GLU A 13 2.91 11.73 -3.30
C GLU A 13 1.40 11.97 -3.12
N ALA A 14 0.59 11.56 -4.10
CA ALA A 14 -0.87 11.66 -4.03
C ALA A 14 -1.44 10.85 -2.86
N ALA A 15 -0.91 9.65 -2.61
CA ALA A 15 -1.28 8.79 -1.48
C ALA A 15 -0.62 9.19 -0.15
N ARG A 16 0.21 10.25 -0.14
CA ARG A 16 0.93 10.77 1.04
C ARG A 16 1.71 9.69 1.79
N VAL A 17 2.39 8.80 1.06
CA VAL A 17 3.19 7.73 1.66
C VAL A 17 4.40 8.33 2.39
N PRO A 18 4.61 8.03 3.69
CA PRO A 18 5.78 8.49 4.42
C PRO A 18 7.07 7.94 3.82
N LEU A 19 8.17 8.70 3.91
CA LEU A 19 9.45 8.35 3.28
C LEU A 19 9.96 6.94 3.63
N GLY A 20 9.74 6.49 4.87
CA GLY A 20 10.15 5.15 5.31
C GLY A 20 9.42 4.00 4.62
N TRP A 21 8.26 4.26 4.01
CA TRP A 21 7.42 3.27 3.32
C TRP A 21 7.43 3.46 1.79
N ARG A 22 8.33 4.31 1.27
CA ARG A 22 8.55 4.50 -0.17
C ARG A 22 9.58 3.50 -0.70
N ASP A 23 9.30 2.23 -0.45
CA ASP A 23 10.14 1.11 -0.84
C ASP A 23 9.68 0.51 -2.18
N GLN A 24 10.29 -0.63 -2.56
CA GLN A 24 9.91 -1.40 -3.74
C GLN A 24 8.55 -2.14 -3.57
N CYS A 25 7.87 -1.98 -2.43
CA CYS A 25 6.57 -2.57 -2.10
C CYS A 25 5.46 -1.51 -1.98
N SER A 26 5.78 -0.24 -2.25
CA SER A 26 4.88 0.90 -2.14
C SER A 26 3.57 0.76 -2.95
N SER A 27 3.56 0.03 -4.07
CA SER A 27 2.33 -0.17 -4.85
C SER A 27 1.31 -1.09 -4.17
N LEU A 28 1.77 -1.99 -3.29
CA LEU A 28 0.90 -2.88 -2.49
C LEU A 28 0.36 -2.17 -1.24
N LEU A 29 1.12 -1.21 -0.71
CA LEU A 29 0.74 -0.48 0.50
C LEU A 29 -0.41 0.52 0.25
N ILE A 30 -0.43 1.16 -0.92
CA ILE A 30 -1.48 2.11 -1.31
C ILE A 30 -2.88 1.47 -1.25
N PRO A 31 -3.18 0.33 -1.93
CA PRO A 31 -4.50 -0.30 -1.86
C PRO A 31 -4.83 -0.80 -0.46
N LEU A 32 -3.85 -1.33 0.29
CA LEU A 32 -4.05 -1.74 1.68
C LEU A 32 -4.51 -0.58 2.57
N ASN A 33 -3.87 0.59 2.44
CA ASN A 33 -4.28 1.78 3.20
C ASN A 33 -5.65 2.30 2.78
N VAL A 34 -5.98 2.25 1.48
CA VAL A 34 -7.33 2.58 1.00
C VAL A 34 -8.39 1.65 1.61
N CYS A 35 -8.14 0.33 1.63
CA CYS A 35 -9.06 -0.63 2.24
C CYS A 35 -9.22 -0.40 3.75
N ARG A 36 -8.11 -0.14 4.46
CA ARG A 36 -8.11 0.21 5.89
C ARG A 36 -8.96 1.45 6.18
N HIS A 37 -8.81 2.52 5.40
CA HIS A 37 -9.63 3.72 5.57
C HIS A 37 -11.11 3.47 5.30
N LYS A 38 -11.44 2.70 4.24
CA LYS A 38 -12.83 2.37 3.90
C LYS A 38 -13.52 1.52 4.97
N THR A 39 -12.77 0.62 5.61
CA THR A 39 -13.30 -0.33 6.60
C THR A 39 -13.05 0.11 8.03
N LEU A 40 -12.57 1.34 8.25
CA LEU A 40 -12.25 1.89 9.57
C LEU A 40 -11.27 0.99 10.36
N TYR A 41 -10.29 0.42 9.66
CA TYR A 41 -9.24 -0.44 10.25
C TYR A 41 -9.79 -1.68 10.98
N MET A 42 -10.91 -2.22 10.52
CA MET A 42 -11.43 -3.50 11.03
C MET A 42 -10.42 -4.63 10.81
N PRO A 43 -10.07 -5.42 11.84
CA PRO A 43 -8.96 -6.37 11.77
C PRO A 43 -9.26 -7.61 10.91
N TRP A 44 -10.53 -7.91 10.61
CA TRP A 44 -10.96 -9.05 9.77
C TRP A 44 -11.24 -8.66 8.31
N LYS A 45 -10.96 -7.40 7.93
CA LYS A 45 -11.09 -6.91 6.55
C LYS A 45 -9.71 -6.63 5.97
N CYS A 46 -9.59 -6.67 4.65
CA CYS A 46 -8.35 -6.37 3.93
C CYS A 46 -7.22 -7.40 4.18
N GLU A 47 -7.58 -8.63 4.55
CA GLU A 47 -6.63 -9.73 4.83
C GLU A 47 -5.79 -10.10 3.61
N ASP A 48 -6.40 -10.17 2.42
CA ASP A 48 -5.69 -10.54 1.18
C ASP A 48 -4.63 -9.49 0.82
N GLU A 49 -4.95 -8.20 0.96
CA GLU A 49 -4.03 -7.10 0.68
C GLU A 49 -2.92 -7.03 1.75
N ARG A 50 -3.24 -7.35 3.01
CA ARG A 50 -2.25 -7.43 4.09
C ARG A 50 -1.27 -8.58 3.85
N HIS A 51 -1.78 -9.78 3.58
CA HIS A 51 -0.95 -10.94 3.26
C HIS A 51 -0.17 -10.74 1.96
N GLY A 52 -0.71 -9.98 1.00
CA GLY A 52 0.02 -9.59 -0.21
C GLY A 52 1.22 -8.69 0.09
N TYR A 53 1.10 -7.79 1.07
CA TYR A 53 2.15 -6.88 1.50
C TYR A 53 3.22 -7.53 2.40
N GLU A 54 2.84 -8.55 3.19
CA GLU A 54 3.73 -9.25 4.14
C GLU A 54 4.59 -10.38 3.52
N LYS A 55 4.38 -10.70 2.24
CA LYS A 55 5.18 -11.70 1.50
C LYS A 55 6.53 -11.17 1.09
#